data_AF-A0A6F8XUI4-F1
#
_entry.id   AF-A0A6F8XUI4-F1
#
_cell.length_a   1.000
_cell.length_b   1.000
_cell.length_c   1.000
_cell.angle_alpha   90.00
_cell.angle_beta   90.00
_cell.angle_gamma   90.00
#
_symmetry.space_group_name_H-M   'P 1'
#
loop_
_entity.id
_entity.type
_entity.pdbx_description
1 polymer ?
#
loop_
_entity_poly.entity_id
_entity_poly.type
_entity_poly.pdbx_seq_one_letter_code
_entity_poly.pdbx_strand_id
1 'polypeptide(L)' 'MGPRRNVTQPQTRYLDPGPTCIETTGLPGFSQDAWRIIRKGGKEVKREKFSWTYQAEPRFVCAKAPA' A
#
# COMPACT_ATOMS: atom_id res chain seq x y z
N MET A 1 -12.48 5.16 -8.66
CA MET A 1 -11.74 4.62 -7.50
C MET A 1 -11.91 5.60 -6.36
N GLY A 2 -12.09 5.12 -5.12
CA GLY A 2 -12.25 5.96 -3.93
C GLY A 2 -10.93 6.62 -3.48
N PRO A 3 -10.96 7.42 -2.41
CA PRO A 3 -9.73 7.88 -1.76
C PRO A 3 -8.99 6.71 -1.12
N ARG A 4 -7.66 6.79 -1.04
CA ARG A 4 -6.84 5.84 -0.26
C ARG A 4 -7.23 5.95 1.22
N ARG A 5 -7.35 4.81 1.90
CA ARG A 5 -7.70 4.73 3.34
C ARG A 5 -6.71 3.82 4.05
N ASN A 6 -6.67 3.88 5.39
CA ASN A 6 -5.81 3.03 6.23
C ASN A 6 -4.34 3.08 5.79
N VAL A 7 -3.81 4.29 5.55
CA VAL A 7 -2.43 4.46 5.09
C VAL A 7 -1.47 3.99 6.19
N THR A 8 -0.54 3.10 5.84
CA THR A 8 0.49 2.59 6.76
C THR A 8 1.86 3.04 6.32
N GLN A 9 2.72 3.33 7.28
CA GLN A 9 4.10 3.75 7.00
C GLN A 9 5.01 2.53 6.77
N PRO A 10 6.03 2.65 5.91
CA PRO A 10 7.09 1.65 5.78
C PRO A 10 7.74 1.32 7.12
N GLN A 11 7.98 0.04 7.38
CA GLN A 11 8.83 -0.37 8.49
C GLN A 11 10.30 -0.25 8.10
N THR A 12 11.10 0.40 8.93
CA THR A 12 12.56 0.42 8.75
C THR A 12 13.14 -0.94 9.10
N ARG A 13 13.94 -1.48 8.19
CA ARG A 13 14.70 -2.71 8.37
C ARG A 13 16.18 -2.40 8.12
N TYR A 14 16.98 -2.66 9.14
CA TYR A 14 18.43 -2.52 9.05
C TYR A 14 19.00 -3.82 8.49
N LEU A 15 19.83 -3.69 7.46
CA LEU A 15 20.55 -4.78 6.83
C LEU A 15 22.05 -4.55 7.02
N ASP A 16 22.81 -5.64 7.05
CA ASP A 16 24.26 -5.56 7.13
C ASP A 16 24.83 -4.82 5.91
N PRO A 17 25.76 -3.87 6.11
CA PRO A 17 26.35 -3.12 5.01
C PRO A 17 27.21 -4.03 4.13
N GLY A 18 27.13 -3.84 2.81
CA GLY A 18 27.91 -4.61 1.84
C GLY A 18 27.43 -4.43 0.41
N PRO A 19 28.14 -5.02 -0.58
CA PRO A 19 27.84 -4.85 -2.00
C PRO A 19 26.50 -5.47 -2.42
N THR A 20 25.90 -6.31 -1.58
CA THR A 20 24.58 -6.94 -1.80
C THR A 20 23.44 -6.19 -1.12
N CYS A 21 23.74 -5.18 -0.31
CA CYS A 21 22.73 -4.40 0.38
C CYS A 21 22.21 -3.28 -0.54
N ILE A 22 20.89 -3.27 -0.77
CA ILE A 22 20.23 -2.27 -1.61
C ILE A 22 19.30 -1.46 -0.70
N GLU A 23 19.61 -0.20 -0.50
CA GLU A 23 18.77 0.71 0.26
C GLU A 23 17.47 1.00 -0.49
N THR A 24 16.37 1.07 0.25
CA THR A 24 15.07 1.48 -0.27
C THR A 24 14.46 2.49 0.68
N THR A 25 13.70 3.44 0.13
CA THR A 25 12.93 4.38 0.97
C THR A 25 11.68 3.74 1.56
N GLY A 26 11.27 2.58 1.01
CA GLY A 26 9.97 1.98 1.25
C GLY A 26 8.83 2.78 0.63
N LEU A 27 7.65 2.16 0.54
CA LEU A 27 6.43 2.76 0.03
C LEU A 27 5.29 2.55 1.04
N PRO A 28 4.47 3.58 1.32
CA PRO A 28 3.33 3.42 2.20
C PRO A 28 2.33 2.38 1.68
N GLY A 29 1.80 1.58 2.59
CA GLY A 29 0.65 0.72 2.32
C GLY A 29 -0.65 1.51 2.38
N PHE A 30 -1.71 1.00 1.76
CA PHE A 30 -3.04 1.59 1.83
C PHE A 30 -4.12 0.61 1.36
N SER A 31 -5.36 0.83 1.79
CA SER A 31 -6.53 0.19 1.22
C SER A 31 -7.18 1.08 0.15
N GLN A 32 -7.70 0.46 -0.90
CA GLN A 32 -8.46 1.12 -1.95
C GLN A 32 -9.81 0.45 -2.15
N ASP A 33 -10.79 1.29 -2.48
CA ASP A 33 -12.14 0.85 -2.80
C ASP A 33 -12.48 1.23 -4.25
N ALA A 34 -13.07 0.30 -4.98
CA ALA A 34 -13.74 0.56 -6.25
C ALA A 34 -15.20 0.12 -6.19
N TRP A 35 -16.00 0.72 -7.05
CA TRP A 35 -17.43 0.48 -7.09
C TRP A 35 -17.83 0.10 -8.51
N ARG A 36 -18.54 -1.02 -8.65
CA ARG A 36 -19.27 -1.36 -9.87
C ARG A 36 -20.70 -0.86 -9.71
N ILE A 37 -21.09 0.08 -10.57
CA ILE A 37 -22.43 0.65 -10.61
C ILE A 37 -23.20 -0.02 -11.74
N ILE A 38 -24.32 -0.68 -11.42
CA ILE A 38 -25.21 -1.30 -12.41
C ILE A 38 -26.40 -0.38 -12.61
N ARG A 39 -26.65 0.00 -13.87
CA ARG A 39 -27.78 0.86 -14.25
C ARG A 39 -28.74 0.13 -15.18
N LYS A 40 -30.04 0.38 -15.01
CA LYS A 40 -31.11 -0.08 -15.90
C LYS A 40 -32.08 1.08 -16.14
N GLY A 41 -32.35 1.40 -17.41
CA GLY A 41 -33.20 2.54 -17.76
C GLY A 41 -32.69 3.88 -17.21
N GLY A 42 -31.36 4.09 -17.24
CA GLY A 42 -30.73 5.31 -16.73
C GLY A 42 -30.66 5.43 -15.20
N LYS A 43 -31.35 4.56 -14.46
CA LYS A 43 -31.35 4.55 -12.99
C LYS A 43 -30.33 3.53 -12.46
N GLU A 44 -29.62 3.90 -11.41
CA GLU A 44 -28.78 2.97 -10.64
C GLU A 44 -29.68 1.96 -9.93
N VAL A 45 -29.47 0.67 -10.20
CA VAL A 45 -30.25 -0.43 -9.62
C VAL A 45 -29.44 -1.28 -8.66
N LYS A 46 -28.10 -1.21 -8.74
CA LYS A 46 -27.20 -1.91 -7.81
C LYS A 46 -25.85 -1.21 -7.77
N ARG A 47 -25.22 -1.27 -6.60
CA ARG A 47 -23.84 -0.85 -6.38
C ARG A 47 -23.10 -1.96 -5.65
N GLU A 48 -21.94 -2.34 -6.18
CA GLU A 48 -21.10 -3.38 -5.60
C GLU A 48 -19.74 -2.81 -5.25
N LYS A 49 -19.28 -3.09 -4.03
CA LYS A 49 -18.00 -2.63 -3.52
C LYS A 49 -16.93 -3.69 -3.74
N PHE A 50 -15.79 -3.27 -4.25
CA PHE A 50 -14.56 -4.05 -4.30
C PHE A 50 -13.53 -3.34 -3.43
N SER A 51 -12.90 -4.07 -2.52
CA SER A 51 -11.90 -3.55 -1.61
C SER A 51 -10.65 -4.40 -1.69
N TRP A 52 -9.49 -3.76 -1.76
CA TRP A 52 -8.19 -4.43 -1.68
C TRP A 52 -7.20 -3.58 -0.89
N THR A 53 -6.13 -4.22 -0.44
CA THR A 53 -5.10 -3.59 0.39
C THR A 53 -3.73 -3.83 -0.23
N TYR A 54 -2.98 -2.75 -0.45
CA TYR A 54 -1.56 -2.78 -0.72
C TYR A 54 -0.82 -2.73 0.62
N GLN A 55 0.06 -3.71 0.86
CA GLN A 55 0.93 -3.70 2.04
C GLN A 55 2.05 -2.67 1.86
N ALA A 56 2.54 -2.14 2.98
CA ALA A 56 3.67 -1.21 2.95
C ALA A 56 4.94 -1.97 2.56
N GLU A 57 5.69 -1.41 1.61
CA GLU A 57 7.03 -1.88 1.30
C GLU A 57 8.00 -1.38 2.39
N PRO A 58 8.83 -2.25 2.99
CA PRO A 58 9.81 -1.86 3.98
C PRO A 58 10.82 -0.82 3.45
N ARG A 59 11.31 0.01 4.36
CA ARG A 59 12.47 0.86 4.13
C ARG A 59 13.72 0.10 4.53
N PHE A 60 14.58 -0.27 3.59
CA PHE A 60 15.86 -0.89 3.89
C PHE A 60 16.95 0.15 4.10
N VAL A 61 17.67 0.04 5.21
CA VAL A 61 18.82 0.88 5.56
C VAL A 61 20.05 0.00 5.69
N CYS A 62 21.10 0.29 4.93
CA CYS A 62 22.34 -0.50 4.90
C CYS A 62 23.30 0.00 5.99
N ALA A 63 22.90 -0.17 7.24
CA ALA A 63 23.68 0.21 8.40
C ALA A 63 23.38 -0.74 9.56
N LYS A 64 24.31 -0.81 10.52
CA LYS A 64 24.07 -1.53 11.77
C LYS A 64 22.86 -0.91 12.48
N ALA A 65 21.95 -1.76 12.97
CA ALA A 65 20.80 -1.31 13.73
C ALA A 65 21.25 -0.46 14.94
N PRO A 66 20.55 0.64 15.26
CA PRO A 66 20.81 1.39 16.48
C PRO A 66 20.55 0.48 17.69
N ALA A 67 21.39 0.63 18.72
CA ALA A 67 21.29 -0.10 19.99
C ALA A 67 20.16 0.44 20.88
#